data_AF-A0A814MC26-F1
#
_entry.id   AF-A0A814MC26-F1
#
_cell.length_a   1.000
_cell.length_b   1.000
_cell.length_c   1.000
_cell.angle_alpha   90.00
_cell.angle_beta   90.00
_cell.angle_gamma   90.00
#
_symmetry.space_group_name_H-M   'P 1'
#
loop_
_entity.id
_entity.type
_entity.pdbx_description
1 polymer ?
#
loop_
_entity_poly.entity_id
_entity_poly.type
_entity_poly.pdbx_seq_one_letter_code
_entity_poly.pdbx_strand_id
1 'polypeptide(L)'
;MSLDEAAPGYGYIWEYRSNADPWDAEQVPKWTQFPSATSLAIENAKNQQSKEIFIENNYRIDLEKYVQQHTIDLHRQRPIRRRRQLLQHDLINNSSDSESIKSHRERMSYCLGAPQRCSTTRDMSYYGSSFVDDWLFLFSHGKLAITFDTIFPALFNGLITEGKNQETHILNDIEKSLRTAQQKTNGQPDEDRITELEVCCARLYTKESYVYCMTNNALRDDDRTKLVTLGPFCYLLFNYIARCLKQKPSIRHRLRQFLHSNKTDTIILYRGDRASENTIHEYRQAAGDKSQYFKWLPFISTSRKKEEADKFAQDVMYIIAIESQLSNEDRFAFMAPISEYINEDEYLLLPGLQFQVKKVEFNNTQGLYYVHIKIISSYISKLH
;
A
#
# COMPACT_ATOMS: atom_id res chain seq x y z
N MET A 1 29.83 34.07 -12.12
CA MET A 1 29.99 33.05 -11.06
C MET A 1 28.62 32.81 -10.44
N SER A 2 27.91 31.75 -10.85
CA SER A 2 26.58 31.43 -10.33
C SER A 2 26.68 30.56 -9.08
N LEU A 3 26.31 31.12 -7.93
CA LEU A 3 26.31 30.48 -6.61
C LEU A 3 25.06 29.61 -6.38
N ASP A 4 24.60 28.87 -7.38
CA ASP A 4 23.37 28.05 -7.30
C ASP A 4 23.61 26.60 -7.76
N GLU A 5 24.79 26.04 -7.45
CA GLU A 5 24.90 24.58 -7.40
C GLU A 5 24.03 24.10 -6.24
N ALA A 6 22.84 23.61 -6.59
CA ALA A 6 21.88 23.09 -5.64
C ALA A 6 22.54 21.96 -4.84
N ALA A 7 22.79 22.21 -3.55
CA ALA A 7 23.14 21.17 -2.61
C ALA A 7 22.21 19.95 -2.83
N PRO A 8 22.76 18.74 -3.02
CA PRO A 8 21.97 17.55 -3.34
C PRO A 8 20.94 17.29 -2.24
N GLY A 9 19.69 17.05 -2.65
CA GLY A 9 18.57 16.69 -1.79
C GLY A 9 17.58 17.80 -1.40
N TYR A 10 17.61 18.92 -2.12
CA TYR A 10 16.57 19.93 -2.02
C TYR A 10 15.82 20.07 -3.34
N GLY A 11 14.49 20.05 -3.23
CA GLY A 11 13.56 20.38 -4.31
C GLY A 11 13.00 21.78 -4.10
N TYR A 12 12.21 22.22 -5.05
CA TYR A 12 11.51 23.49 -4.97
C TYR A 12 10.02 23.27 -5.11
N ILE A 13 9.27 23.90 -4.21
CA ILE A 13 7.82 24.03 -4.33
C ILE A 13 7.46 25.47 -4.61
N TRP A 14 6.34 25.64 -5.29
CA TRP A 14 5.80 26.93 -5.61
C TRP A 14 4.54 27.17 -4.81
N GLU A 15 4.40 28.38 -4.29
CA GLU A 15 3.26 28.81 -3.49
C GLU A 15 2.71 30.13 -4.02
N TYR A 16 1.41 30.36 -3.90
CA TYR A 16 0.76 31.64 -4.18
C TYR A 16 0.09 32.20 -2.93
N ARG A 17 0.01 33.53 -2.84
CA ARG A 17 -0.67 34.17 -1.71
C ARG A 17 -2.18 34.10 -1.89
N SER A 18 -2.87 33.47 -0.95
CA SER A 18 -4.30 33.13 -1.01
C SER A 18 -5.20 33.99 -0.12
N ASN A 19 -4.66 35.10 0.40
CA ASN A 19 -5.46 36.14 1.09
C ASN A 19 -6.59 36.68 0.19
N ALA A 20 -7.65 37.20 0.80
CA ALA A 20 -8.75 37.85 0.09
C ALA A 20 -8.26 39.10 -0.67
N ASP A 21 -7.39 39.88 -0.02
CA ASP A 21 -6.52 40.85 -0.68
C ASP A 21 -5.06 40.34 -0.63
N PRO A 22 -4.52 39.83 -1.75
CA PRO A 22 -3.15 39.33 -1.81
C PRO A 22 -2.06 40.41 -1.63
N TRP A 23 -2.43 41.69 -1.66
CA TRP A 23 -1.50 42.82 -1.62
C TRP A 23 -1.54 43.60 -0.31
N ASP A 24 -2.53 43.33 0.54
CA ASP A 24 -2.65 43.93 1.86
C ASP A 24 -1.41 43.57 2.72
N ALA A 25 -0.67 44.60 3.12
CA ALA A 25 0.55 44.46 3.91
C ALA A 25 0.25 44.21 5.40
N GLU A 26 -0.94 44.57 5.88
CA GLU A 26 -1.35 44.40 7.28
C GLU A 26 -1.85 42.97 7.54
N GLN A 27 -2.33 42.29 6.49
CA GLN A 27 -2.73 40.89 6.59
C GLN A 27 -1.55 39.93 6.64
N VAL A 28 -1.55 39.04 7.64
CA VAL A 28 -0.63 37.90 7.71
C VAL A 28 -0.71 37.10 6.40
N PRO A 29 0.41 36.95 5.66
CA PRO A 29 0.41 36.24 4.39
C PRO A 29 0.00 34.77 4.55
N LYS A 30 -1.10 34.38 3.89
CA LYS A 30 -1.49 32.98 3.72
C LYS A 30 -0.96 32.49 2.39
N TRP A 31 -0.08 31.51 2.44
CA TRP A 31 0.53 30.90 1.25
C TRP A 31 -0.08 29.53 1.01
N THR A 32 -0.52 29.28 -0.21
CA THR A 32 -1.07 27.99 -0.65
C THR A 32 -0.16 27.41 -1.71
N GLN A 33 0.19 26.13 -1.55
CA GLN A 33 1.05 25.43 -2.48
C GLN A 33 0.30 25.17 -3.80
N PHE A 34 1.00 25.31 -4.93
CA PHE A 34 0.50 24.83 -6.20
C PHE A 34 0.49 23.29 -6.22
N PRO A 35 -0.47 22.64 -6.91
CA PRO A 35 -0.44 21.19 -7.12
C PRO A 35 0.92 20.72 -7.63
N SER A 36 1.35 19.51 -7.28
CA SER A 36 2.70 19.03 -7.58
C SER A 36 3.05 19.10 -9.07
N ALA A 37 2.11 18.75 -9.95
CA ALA A 37 2.27 18.86 -11.41
C ALA A 37 2.47 20.33 -11.86
N THR A 38 1.67 21.26 -11.33
CA THR A 38 1.81 22.69 -11.62
C THR A 38 3.13 23.24 -11.08
N SER A 39 3.52 22.90 -9.84
CA SER A 39 4.81 23.29 -9.26
C SER A 39 5.98 22.82 -10.13
N LEU A 40 5.93 21.58 -10.62
CA LEU A 40 6.94 21.03 -11.53
C LEU A 40 6.98 21.78 -12.88
N ALA A 41 5.83 22.12 -13.45
CA ALA A 41 5.75 22.89 -14.69
C ALA A 41 6.35 24.30 -14.52
N ILE A 42 6.04 24.99 -13.42
CA ILE A 42 6.59 26.31 -13.09
C ILE A 42 8.12 26.22 -12.91
N GLU A 43 8.59 25.20 -12.19
CA GLU A 43 10.02 24.97 -11.96
C GLU A 43 10.77 24.69 -13.28
N ASN A 44 10.21 23.87 -14.16
CA ASN A 44 10.78 23.58 -15.48
C ASN A 44 10.86 24.84 -16.35
N ALA A 45 9.79 25.64 -16.40
CA ALA A 45 9.80 26.91 -17.12
C ALA A 45 10.85 27.88 -16.58
N LYS A 46 11.00 27.97 -15.25
CA LYS A 46 12.06 28.77 -14.61
C LYS A 46 13.45 28.28 -15.01
N ASN A 47 13.70 26.97 -14.99
CA ASN A 47 15.00 26.39 -15.35
C ASN A 47 15.34 26.58 -16.83
N GLN A 48 14.32 26.63 -17.69
CA GLN A 48 14.44 26.99 -19.11
C GLN A 48 14.52 28.50 -19.34
N GLN A 49 14.62 29.32 -18.28
CA GLN A 49 14.66 30.78 -18.35
C GLN A 49 13.45 31.39 -19.08
N SER A 50 12.29 30.72 -19.04
CA SER A 50 11.05 31.27 -19.58
C SER A 50 10.61 32.47 -18.74
N LYS A 51 10.09 33.51 -19.40
CA LYS A 51 9.57 34.71 -18.73
C LYS A 51 8.19 34.51 -18.15
N GLU A 52 7.39 33.70 -18.83
CA GLU A 52 6.02 33.39 -18.42
C GLU A 52 5.65 31.92 -18.71
N ILE A 53 4.64 31.42 -18.00
CA ILE A 53 4.02 30.12 -18.23
C ILE A 53 2.50 30.23 -18.03
N PHE A 54 1.73 29.55 -18.88
CA PHE A 54 0.28 29.40 -18.69
C PHE A 54 0.00 28.18 -17.81
N ILE A 55 -0.88 28.37 -16.83
CA ILE A 55 -1.36 27.32 -15.94
C ILE A 55 -2.88 27.23 -16.03
N GLU A 56 -3.46 26.20 -15.43
CA GLU A 56 -4.90 25.93 -15.48
C GLU A 56 -5.76 27.09 -14.95
N ASN A 57 -7.05 27.09 -15.32
CA ASN A 57 -8.05 28.08 -14.91
C ASN A 57 -7.77 29.52 -15.37
N ASN A 58 -7.28 29.70 -16.60
CA ASN A 58 -7.05 31.02 -17.21
C ASN A 58 -6.09 31.89 -16.40
N TYR A 59 -5.00 31.29 -15.90
CA TYR A 59 -3.94 32.03 -15.23
C TYR A 59 -2.62 31.91 -16.00
N ARG A 60 -1.84 32.98 -15.98
CA ARG A 60 -0.44 32.97 -16.36
C ARG A 60 0.43 33.34 -15.17
N ILE A 61 1.65 32.85 -15.14
CA ILE A 61 2.66 33.21 -14.15
C ILE A 61 3.76 33.99 -14.85
N ASP A 62 3.99 35.22 -14.39
CA ASP A 62 5.16 36.02 -14.74
C ASP A 62 6.29 35.63 -13.77
N LEU A 63 7.29 34.91 -14.29
CA LEU A 63 8.41 34.36 -13.53
C LEU A 63 9.48 35.42 -13.20
N GLU A 64 9.51 36.52 -13.95
CA GLU A 64 10.40 37.66 -13.67
C GLU A 64 9.86 38.46 -12.48
N LYS A 65 8.53 38.68 -12.44
CA LYS A 65 7.87 39.45 -11.38
C LYS A 65 7.40 38.62 -10.20
N TYR A 66 7.41 37.28 -10.32
CA TYR A 66 6.83 36.36 -9.34
C TYR A 66 5.37 36.70 -9.05
N VAL A 67 4.56 36.84 -10.09
CA VAL A 67 3.13 37.13 -9.98
C VAL A 67 2.31 36.17 -10.83
N GLN A 68 1.23 35.63 -10.27
CA GLN A 68 0.18 34.96 -11.01
C GLN A 68 -0.89 35.97 -11.40
N GLN A 69 -1.29 36.00 -12.67
CA GLN A 69 -2.28 36.93 -13.23
C GLN A 69 -3.36 36.15 -13.99
N HIS A 70 -4.62 36.50 -13.77
CA HIS A 70 -5.71 35.95 -14.58
C HIS A 70 -5.64 36.52 -15.99
N THR A 71 -5.82 35.69 -17.02
CA THR A 71 -5.62 36.07 -18.43
C THR A 71 -6.72 36.99 -18.96
N ILE A 72 -7.92 36.92 -18.36
CA ILE A 72 -9.08 37.74 -18.75
C ILE A 72 -9.24 38.97 -17.83
N ASP A 73 -8.90 38.82 -16.55
CA ASP A 73 -9.12 39.85 -15.53
C ASP A 73 -7.76 40.27 -14.96
N LEU A 74 -7.17 41.30 -15.58
CA LEU A 74 -5.83 41.76 -15.22
C LEU A 74 -5.76 42.34 -13.80
N HIS A 75 -6.88 42.62 -13.13
CA HIS A 75 -6.87 43.05 -11.73
C HIS A 75 -6.76 41.87 -10.76
N ARG A 76 -7.08 40.65 -11.19
CA ARG A 76 -6.94 39.43 -10.39
C ARG A 76 -5.51 38.90 -10.47
N GLN A 77 -4.65 39.54 -9.68
CA GLN A 77 -3.25 39.17 -9.53
C GLN A 77 -2.92 38.77 -8.10
N ARG A 78 -1.97 37.86 -7.94
CA ARG A 78 -1.44 37.49 -6.62
C ARG A 78 0.04 37.15 -6.69
N PRO A 79 0.83 37.52 -5.67
CA PRO A 79 2.25 37.17 -5.63
C PRO A 79 2.42 35.66 -5.47
N ILE A 80 3.48 35.14 -6.08
CA ILE A 80 3.95 33.77 -5.90
C ILE A 80 5.34 33.76 -5.29
N ARG A 81 5.74 32.64 -4.72
CA ARG A 81 7.10 32.45 -4.24
C ARG A 81 7.57 31.03 -4.49
N ARG A 82 8.88 30.90 -4.66
CA ARG A 82 9.60 29.63 -4.72
C ARG A 82 10.17 29.35 -3.34
N ARG A 83 9.81 28.22 -2.74
CA ARG A 83 10.34 27.79 -1.44
C ARG A 83 11.16 26.53 -1.63
N ARG A 84 12.36 26.52 -1.06
CA ARG A 84 13.20 25.32 -1.01
C ARG A 84 12.56 24.33 -0.03
N GLN A 85 12.27 23.13 -0.49
CA GLN A 85 11.77 22.05 0.35
C GLN A 85 12.81 20.93 0.36
N LEU A 86 13.10 20.43 1.56
CA LEU A 86 13.93 19.24 1.70
C LEU A 86 13.21 18.09 0.99
N LEU A 87 13.81 17.54 -0.08
CA LEU A 87 13.28 16.31 -0.67
C LEU A 87 13.61 15.21 0.32
N GLN A 88 12.63 14.80 1.13
CA GLN A 88 12.78 13.64 2.01
C GLN A 88 13.19 12.37 1.25
N HIS A 89 13.03 12.35 -0.07
CA HIS A 89 13.48 11.26 -0.93
C HIS A 89 15.01 11.19 -1.12
N ASP A 90 15.77 12.29 -1.04
CA ASP A 90 17.17 12.32 -1.48
C ASP A 90 18.22 12.24 -0.38
N LEU A 91 17.86 12.54 0.88
CA LEU A 91 18.75 12.27 2.02
C LEU A 91 19.00 10.77 2.26
N ILE A 92 18.29 9.91 1.53
CA ILE A 92 18.36 8.45 1.65
C ILE A 92 19.04 7.83 0.42
N ASN A 93 19.33 8.62 -0.61
CA ASN A 93 19.84 8.15 -1.90
C ASN A 93 21.37 8.27 -2.08
N ASN A 94 22.11 8.86 -1.13
CA ASN A 94 23.55 9.11 -1.28
C ASN A 94 24.47 8.23 -0.41
N SER A 95 23.95 7.23 0.31
CA SER A 95 24.78 6.12 0.77
C SER A 95 24.78 5.03 -0.30
N SER A 96 25.91 4.35 -0.47
CA SER A 96 26.01 3.13 -1.28
C SER A 96 25.11 1.98 -0.79
N ASP A 97 24.42 2.17 0.34
CA ASP A 97 23.33 1.30 0.83
C ASP A 97 21.97 1.62 0.18
N SER A 98 21.89 2.64 -0.69
CA SER A 98 20.61 3.17 -1.20
C SER A 98 19.91 2.30 -2.23
N GLU A 99 20.60 1.43 -2.97
CA GLU A 99 19.94 0.53 -3.93
C GLU A 99 19.13 -0.55 -3.21
N SER A 100 19.68 -1.16 -2.15
CA SER A 100 18.94 -2.10 -1.30
C SER A 100 17.80 -1.42 -0.54
N ILE A 101 17.95 -0.14 -0.16
CA ILE A 101 16.87 0.62 0.49
C ILE A 101 15.76 0.99 -0.51
N LYS A 102 16.08 1.23 -1.78
CA LYS A 102 15.08 1.58 -2.81
C LYS A 102 14.14 0.42 -3.10
N SER A 103 14.68 -0.76 -3.32
CA SER A 103 13.90 -1.96 -3.60
C SER A 103 13.16 -2.50 -2.37
N HIS A 104 13.75 -2.36 -1.17
CA HIS A 104 13.08 -2.56 0.11
C HIS A 104 11.83 -1.68 0.27
N ARG A 105 11.83 -0.47 -0.32
CA ARG A 105 10.71 0.49 -0.19
C ARG A 105 9.47 0.16 -0.98
N GLU A 106 9.60 -0.59 -2.06
CA GLU A 106 8.51 -0.76 -3.03
C GLU A 106 7.38 -1.67 -2.51
N ARG A 107 7.66 -2.56 -1.57
CA ARG A 107 6.70 -3.54 -1.04
C ARG A 107 5.65 -2.93 -0.12
N MET A 108 6.10 -2.16 0.87
CA MET A 108 5.19 -1.43 1.77
C MET A 108 4.55 -0.23 1.09
N SER A 109 5.22 0.39 0.11
CA SER A 109 4.73 1.54 -0.68
C SER A 109 3.90 1.13 -1.91
N TYR A 110 3.61 -0.16 -2.09
CA TYR A 110 2.92 -0.65 -3.27
C TYR A 110 1.49 -0.08 -3.34
N CYS A 111 1.17 0.71 -4.38
CA CYS A 111 -0.10 1.42 -4.42
C CYS A 111 -1.31 0.47 -4.34
N LEU A 112 -2.18 0.71 -3.34
CA LEU A 112 -3.40 -0.07 -3.12
C LEU A 112 -4.46 0.11 -4.22
N GLY A 113 -4.29 1.09 -5.10
CA GLY A 113 -5.29 1.46 -6.11
C GLY A 113 -6.48 2.20 -5.52
N ALA A 114 -7.44 2.53 -6.39
CA ALA A 114 -8.72 3.03 -5.92
C ALA A 114 -9.48 1.89 -5.22
N PRO A 115 -9.94 2.09 -3.97
CA PRO A 115 -10.72 1.09 -3.28
C PRO A 115 -12.04 0.82 -4.01
N GLN A 116 -12.51 -0.42 -4.00
CA GLN A 116 -13.81 -0.72 -4.58
C GLN A 116 -14.91 -0.36 -3.57
N ARG A 117 -15.82 0.54 -3.96
CA ARG A 117 -16.99 0.89 -3.16
C ARG A 117 -17.98 -0.29 -3.16
N CYS A 118 -18.35 -0.75 -1.98
CA CYS A 118 -19.34 -1.82 -1.81
C CYS A 118 -20.67 -1.17 -1.39
N SER A 119 -21.75 -1.44 -2.12
CA SER A 119 -23.05 -0.78 -1.89
C SER A 119 -24.20 -1.75 -1.61
N THR A 120 -24.00 -3.05 -1.82
CA THR A 120 -25.06 -4.05 -1.65
C THR A 120 -24.74 -5.08 -0.59
N THR A 121 -25.77 -5.63 0.04
CA THR A 121 -25.67 -6.80 0.92
C THR A 121 -25.10 -8.03 0.20
N ARG A 122 -25.20 -8.10 -1.14
CA ARG A 122 -24.54 -9.13 -1.95
C ARG A 122 -23.01 -8.96 -1.96
N ASP A 123 -22.50 -7.73 -2.01
CA ASP A 123 -21.06 -7.47 -1.89
C ASP A 123 -20.54 -7.83 -0.48
N MET A 124 -21.40 -7.73 0.54
CA MET A 124 -21.08 -8.14 1.91
C MET A 124 -21.06 -9.65 2.11
N SER A 125 -21.72 -10.41 1.23
CA SER A 125 -21.78 -11.87 1.30
C SER A 125 -20.58 -12.57 0.66
N TYR A 126 -19.78 -11.82 -0.11
CA TYR A 126 -18.68 -12.39 -0.87
C TYR A 126 -17.39 -12.53 -0.04
N TYR A 127 -16.95 -13.77 0.03
CA TYR A 127 -15.86 -14.31 0.84
C TYR A 127 -14.51 -13.85 0.30
N GLY A 128 -13.72 -13.09 1.07
CA GLY A 128 -12.32 -12.80 0.74
C GLY A 128 -12.06 -12.28 -0.69
N SER A 129 -11.09 -12.92 -1.36
CA SER A 129 -10.62 -12.56 -2.70
C SER A 129 -11.25 -13.45 -3.76
N SER A 130 -12.04 -12.85 -4.66
CA SER A 130 -12.63 -13.56 -5.80
C SER A 130 -11.59 -14.19 -6.71
N PHE A 131 -10.38 -13.63 -6.73
CA PHE A 131 -9.26 -14.22 -7.44
C PHE A 131 -8.85 -15.58 -6.89
N VAL A 132 -8.82 -15.74 -5.56
CA VAL A 132 -8.49 -17.02 -4.92
C VAL A 132 -9.61 -18.03 -5.11
N ASP A 133 -10.86 -17.59 -4.95
CA ASP A 133 -12.03 -18.46 -5.09
C ASP A 133 -12.21 -18.95 -6.53
N ASP A 134 -12.08 -18.06 -7.52
CA ASP A 134 -12.21 -18.42 -8.93
C ASP A 134 -11.06 -19.33 -9.38
N TRP A 135 -9.84 -19.09 -8.88
CA TRP A 135 -8.74 -20.01 -9.12
C TRP A 135 -9.01 -21.38 -8.51
N LEU A 136 -9.46 -21.44 -7.26
CA LEU A 136 -9.77 -22.70 -6.59
C LEU A 136 -10.82 -23.49 -7.37
N PHE A 137 -11.90 -22.82 -7.78
CA PHE A 137 -12.96 -23.42 -8.58
C PHE A 137 -12.44 -23.94 -9.93
N LEU A 138 -11.65 -23.13 -10.65
CA LEU A 138 -11.05 -23.48 -11.92
C LEU A 138 -10.07 -24.67 -11.79
N PHE A 139 -9.20 -24.61 -10.79
CA PHE A 139 -8.14 -25.58 -10.57
C PHE A 139 -8.71 -26.94 -10.14
N SER A 140 -9.64 -26.91 -9.19
CA SER A 140 -10.18 -28.12 -8.60
C SER A 140 -11.31 -28.75 -9.40
N HIS A 141 -11.86 -28.02 -10.40
CA HIS A 141 -13.05 -28.42 -11.16
C HIS A 141 -14.23 -28.77 -10.22
N GLY A 142 -14.33 -28.07 -9.08
CA GLY A 142 -15.33 -28.32 -8.04
C GLY A 142 -15.03 -29.50 -7.11
N LYS A 143 -13.85 -30.13 -7.18
CA LYS A 143 -13.39 -31.13 -6.21
C LYS A 143 -12.69 -30.44 -5.03
N LEU A 144 -12.79 -31.00 -3.82
CA LEU A 144 -12.23 -30.35 -2.62
C LEU A 144 -10.74 -30.63 -2.37
N ALA A 145 -10.20 -31.73 -2.90
CA ALA A 145 -8.85 -32.15 -2.53
C ALA A 145 -7.77 -31.55 -3.45
N ILE A 146 -7.17 -30.44 -3.02
CA ILE A 146 -5.87 -29.99 -3.54
C ILE A 146 -4.78 -30.82 -2.85
N THR A 147 -3.89 -31.41 -3.64
CA THR A 147 -2.70 -32.11 -3.13
C THR A 147 -1.42 -31.39 -3.48
N PHE A 148 -0.34 -31.64 -2.75
CA PHE A 148 0.98 -31.08 -3.06
C PHE A 148 1.38 -31.34 -4.51
N ASP A 149 1.20 -32.59 -4.98
CA ASP A 149 1.65 -33.00 -6.31
C ASP A 149 0.86 -32.32 -7.44
N THR A 150 -0.35 -31.82 -7.15
CA THR A 150 -1.13 -31.01 -8.09
C THR A 150 -0.74 -29.54 -8.04
N ILE A 151 -0.62 -28.94 -6.84
CA ILE A 151 -0.41 -27.50 -6.70
C ILE A 151 1.04 -27.08 -6.94
N PHE A 152 2.02 -27.91 -6.57
CA PHE A 152 3.43 -27.56 -6.70
C PHE A 152 3.85 -27.26 -8.15
N PRO A 153 3.54 -28.12 -9.15
CA PRO A 153 3.86 -27.81 -10.55
C PRO A 153 3.17 -26.55 -11.06
N ALA A 154 1.92 -26.32 -10.65
CA ALA A 154 1.17 -25.12 -11.04
C ALA A 154 1.80 -23.85 -10.48
N LEU A 155 2.15 -23.85 -9.19
CA LEU A 155 2.89 -22.78 -8.53
C LEU A 155 4.24 -22.51 -9.20
N PHE A 156 5.04 -23.57 -9.38
CA PHE A 156 6.39 -23.47 -9.93
C PHE A 156 6.36 -22.88 -11.34
N ASN A 157 5.58 -23.46 -12.25
CA ASN A 157 5.49 -22.99 -13.63
C ASN A 157 4.87 -21.60 -13.71
N GLY A 158 3.88 -21.31 -12.87
CA GLY A 158 3.23 -20.01 -12.80
C GLY A 158 4.21 -18.89 -12.46
N LEU A 159 4.98 -19.04 -11.37
CA LEU A 159 5.97 -18.04 -10.99
C LEU A 159 7.06 -17.88 -12.06
N ILE A 160 7.62 -18.97 -12.59
CA ILE A 160 8.64 -18.88 -13.65
C ILE A 160 8.11 -18.18 -14.91
N THR A 161 6.85 -18.42 -15.28
CA THR A 161 6.22 -17.77 -16.44
C THR A 161 6.09 -16.27 -16.24
N GLU A 162 5.63 -15.83 -15.06
CA GLU A 162 5.45 -14.42 -14.74
C GLU A 162 6.80 -13.70 -14.61
N GLY A 163 7.83 -14.38 -14.12
CA GLY A 163 9.17 -13.84 -13.95
C GLY A 163 10.07 -13.89 -15.20
N LYS A 164 9.60 -14.36 -16.36
CA LYS A 164 10.48 -14.62 -17.53
C LYS A 164 11.30 -13.43 -18.04
N ASN A 165 10.87 -12.20 -17.73
CA ASN A 165 11.55 -10.96 -18.12
C ASN A 165 12.38 -10.35 -16.98
N GLN A 166 12.50 -11.05 -15.86
CA GLN A 166 13.21 -10.60 -14.67
C GLN A 166 14.67 -11.04 -14.72
N GLU A 167 15.48 -10.49 -13.83
CA GLU A 167 16.87 -10.87 -13.73
C GLU A 167 17.02 -12.36 -13.38
N THR A 168 17.94 -13.03 -14.08
CA THR A 168 18.14 -14.48 -13.95
C THR A 168 18.44 -14.90 -12.50
N HIS A 169 19.12 -14.06 -11.74
CA HIS A 169 19.46 -14.37 -10.36
C HIS A 169 18.22 -14.42 -9.44
N ILE A 170 17.22 -13.55 -9.66
CA ILE A 170 15.95 -13.53 -8.92
C ILE A 170 15.15 -14.79 -9.23
N LEU A 171 15.06 -15.16 -10.51
CA LEU A 171 14.40 -16.40 -10.95
C LEU A 171 15.04 -17.64 -10.31
N ASN A 172 16.38 -17.71 -10.33
CA ASN A 172 17.11 -18.82 -9.73
C ASN A 172 16.88 -18.93 -8.22
N ASP A 173 16.76 -17.81 -7.50
CA ASP A 173 16.48 -17.82 -6.06
C ASP A 173 15.05 -18.30 -5.74
N ILE A 174 14.07 -17.91 -6.56
CA ILE A 174 12.69 -18.41 -6.44
C ILE A 174 12.64 -19.93 -6.71
N GLU A 175 13.25 -20.38 -7.81
CA GLU A 175 13.34 -21.79 -8.16
C GLU A 175 14.00 -22.61 -7.04
N LYS A 176 15.14 -22.12 -6.54
CA LYS A 176 15.86 -22.77 -5.44
C LYS A 176 15.00 -22.84 -4.18
N SER A 177 14.29 -21.77 -3.83
CA SER A 177 13.41 -21.71 -2.65
C SER A 177 12.28 -22.76 -2.75
N LEU A 178 11.62 -22.87 -3.90
CA LEU A 178 10.56 -23.85 -4.15
C LEU A 178 11.10 -25.29 -4.12
N ARG A 179 12.22 -25.57 -4.79
CA ARG A 179 12.84 -26.90 -4.79
C ARG A 179 13.30 -27.32 -3.39
N THR A 180 13.81 -26.37 -2.60
CA THR A 180 14.20 -26.63 -1.21
C THR A 180 12.98 -27.04 -0.37
N ALA A 181 11.84 -26.36 -0.52
CA ALA A 181 10.59 -26.74 0.16
C ALA A 181 10.10 -28.14 -0.26
N GLN A 182 10.18 -28.46 -1.55
CA GLN A 182 9.85 -29.78 -2.08
C GLN A 182 10.77 -30.88 -1.50
N GLN A 183 12.09 -30.66 -1.49
CA GLN A 183 13.06 -31.62 -0.99
C GLN A 183 12.92 -31.86 0.52
N LYS A 184 12.73 -30.80 1.30
CA LYS A 184 12.57 -30.85 2.76
C LYS A 184 11.37 -31.70 3.18
N THR A 185 10.34 -31.74 2.36
CA THR A 185 9.08 -32.42 2.67
C THR A 185 8.90 -33.74 1.90
N ASN A 186 9.95 -34.23 1.25
CA ASN A 186 9.91 -35.50 0.54
C ASN A 186 9.57 -36.66 1.50
N GLY A 187 8.55 -37.45 1.16
CA GLY A 187 8.05 -38.55 1.98
C GLY A 187 7.18 -38.15 3.19
N GLN A 188 6.90 -36.86 3.38
CA GLN A 188 5.98 -36.39 4.44
C GLN A 188 4.50 -36.49 3.99
N PRO A 189 3.54 -36.48 4.94
CA PRO A 189 2.12 -36.33 4.63
C PRO A 189 1.84 -35.06 3.80
N ASP A 190 0.83 -35.13 2.94
CA ASP A 190 0.51 -34.05 1.99
C ASP A 190 0.21 -32.71 2.69
N GLU A 191 -0.45 -32.74 3.85
CA GLU A 191 -0.73 -31.56 4.68
C GLU A 191 0.55 -30.85 5.14
N ASP A 192 1.58 -31.60 5.56
CA ASP A 192 2.87 -31.06 5.98
C ASP A 192 3.63 -30.48 4.79
N ARG A 193 3.56 -31.15 3.63
CA ARG A 193 4.15 -30.68 2.37
C ARG A 193 3.52 -29.36 1.92
N ILE A 194 2.20 -29.26 1.92
CA ILE A 194 1.46 -28.03 1.60
C ILE A 194 1.81 -26.92 2.59
N THR A 195 1.84 -27.23 3.90
CA THR A 195 2.21 -26.27 4.94
C THR A 195 3.59 -25.65 4.69
N GLU A 196 4.59 -26.44 4.29
CA GLU A 196 5.90 -25.89 3.93
C GLU A 196 5.85 -25.01 2.67
N LEU A 197 5.03 -25.35 1.66
CA LEU A 197 4.85 -24.49 0.49
C LEU A 197 4.22 -23.15 0.85
N GLU A 198 3.27 -23.14 1.77
CA GLU A 198 2.65 -21.92 2.26
C GLU A 198 3.66 -21.02 2.98
N VAL A 199 4.50 -21.60 3.85
CA VAL A 199 5.63 -20.89 4.47
C VAL A 199 6.60 -20.36 3.42
N CYS A 200 6.90 -21.15 2.39
CA CYS A 200 7.75 -20.74 1.28
C CYS A 200 7.15 -19.55 0.52
N CYS A 201 5.87 -19.60 0.17
CA CYS A 201 5.18 -18.51 -0.53
C CYS A 201 5.15 -17.22 0.31
N ALA A 202 4.92 -17.35 1.62
CA ALA A 202 4.97 -16.23 2.55
C ALA A 202 6.36 -15.58 2.63
N ARG A 203 7.43 -16.39 2.65
CA ARG A 203 8.81 -15.87 2.54
C ARG A 203 9.05 -15.17 1.21
N LEU A 204 8.69 -15.81 0.09
CA LEU A 204 8.85 -15.22 -1.24
C LEU A 204 8.09 -13.89 -1.39
N TYR A 205 6.92 -13.77 -0.77
CA TYR A 205 6.17 -12.51 -0.74
C TYR A 205 6.92 -11.39 -0.01
N THR A 206 7.66 -11.72 1.06
CA THR A 206 8.45 -10.74 1.81
C THR A 206 9.79 -10.41 1.17
N LYS A 207 10.29 -11.27 0.26
CA LYS A 207 11.54 -11.05 -0.45
C LYS A 207 11.42 -9.91 -1.46
N GLU A 208 12.54 -9.26 -1.68
CA GLU A 208 12.75 -8.33 -2.77
C GLU A 208 12.70 -9.04 -4.12
N SER A 209 11.50 -9.26 -4.64
CA SER A 209 11.28 -9.96 -5.90
C SER A 209 10.04 -9.43 -6.60
N TYR A 210 9.90 -9.76 -7.88
CA TYR A 210 8.69 -9.40 -8.64
C TYR A 210 7.40 -10.01 -8.07
N VAL A 211 7.49 -11.04 -7.23
CA VAL A 211 6.35 -11.87 -6.84
C VAL A 211 5.28 -11.05 -6.12
N TYR A 212 5.65 -10.24 -5.14
CA TYR A 212 4.68 -9.42 -4.40
C TYR A 212 4.05 -8.35 -5.32
N CYS A 213 4.86 -7.72 -6.17
CA CYS A 213 4.43 -6.66 -7.07
C CYS A 213 3.45 -7.18 -8.11
N MET A 214 3.76 -8.31 -8.75
CA MET A 214 2.90 -8.93 -9.76
C MET A 214 1.61 -9.48 -9.14
N THR A 215 1.71 -10.10 -7.96
CA THR A 215 0.54 -10.58 -7.21
C THR A 215 -0.41 -9.43 -6.88
N ASN A 216 0.11 -8.35 -6.29
CA ASN A 216 -0.72 -7.22 -5.90
C ASN A 216 -1.24 -6.42 -7.11
N ASN A 217 -0.49 -6.32 -8.23
CA ASN A 217 -1.00 -5.80 -9.50
C ASN A 217 -2.22 -6.62 -9.95
N ALA A 218 -2.06 -7.94 -10.05
CA ALA A 218 -3.11 -8.82 -10.56
C ALA A 218 -4.38 -8.75 -9.71
N LEU A 219 -4.23 -8.72 -8.39
CA LEU A 219 -5.37 -8.60 -7.47
C LEU A 219 -6.02 -7.21 -7.52
N ARG A 220 -5.22 -6.14 -7.53
CA ARG A 220 -5.71 -4.75 -7.58
C ARG A 220 -6.50 -4.48 -8.86
N ASP A 221 -5.98 -4.95 -9.99
CA ASP A 221 -6.52 -4.67 -11.31
C ASP A 221 -7.54 -5.75 -11.76
N ASP A 222 -7.84 -6.71 -10.89
CA ASP A 222 -8.67 -7.90 -11.15
C ASP A 222 -8.27 -8.65 -12.44
N ASP A 223 -6.96 -8.78 -12.69
CA ASP A 223 -6.41 -9.34 -13.93
C ASP A 223 -6.57 -10.86 -13.98
N ARG A 224 -7.73 -11.30 -14.47
CA ARG A 224 -8.06 -12.72 -14.62
C ARG A 224 -7.17 -13.47 -15.62
N THR A 225 -6.39 -12.78 -16.46
CA THR A 225 -5.44 -13.46 -17.35
C THR A 225 -4.30 -14.13 -16.58
N LYS A 226 -4.02 -13.65 -15.36
CA LYS A 226 -3.00 -14.20 -14.45
C LYS A 226 -3.56 -15.24 -13.47
N LEU A 227 -4.83 -15.60 -13.59
CA LEU A 227 -5.49 -16.51 -12.64
C LEU A 227 -4.77 -17.86 -12.58
N VAL A 228 -4.38 -18.42 -13.73
CA VAL A 228 -3.70 -19.73 -13.79
C VAL A 228 -2.27 -19.66 -13.24
N THR A 229 -1.56 -18.56 -13.48
CA THR A 229 -0.14 -18.43 -13.13
C THR A 229 0.10 -17.95 -11.70
N LEU A 230 -0.70 -16.99 -11.21
CA LEU A 230 -0.57 -16.42 -9.86
C LEU A 230 -1.59 -16.97 -8.85
N GLY A 231 -2.66 -17.62 -9.30
CA GLY A 231 -3.68 -18.21 -8.43
C GLY A 231 -3.13 -19.20 -7.41
N PRO A 232 -2.24 -20.16 -7.77
CA PRO A 232 -1.66 -21.09 -6.80
C PRO A 232 -0.88 -20.37 -5.70
N PHE A 233 -0.14 -19.32 -6.06
CA PHE A 233 0.61 -18.49 -5.11
C PHE A 233 -0.33 -17.72 -4.17
N CYS A 234 -1.36 -17.07 -4.72
CA CYS A 234 -2.35 -16.34 -3.93
C CYS A 234 -3.07 -17.24 -2.93
N TYR A 235 -3.46 -18.45 -3.37
CA TYR A 235 -4.11 -19.45 -2.52
C TYR A 235 -3.21 -19.90 -1.37
N LEU A 236 -1.95 -20.26 -1.65
CA LEU A 236 -1.01 -20.69 -0.62
C LEU A 236 -0.68 -19.57 0.37
N LEU A 237 -0.51 -18.33 -0.09
CA LEU A 237 -0.29 -17.19 0.79
C LEU A 237 -1.52 -16.86 1.64
N PHE A 238 -2.72 -16.95 1.05
CA PHE A 238 -3.99 -16.81 1.78
C PHE A 238 -4.10 -17.83 2.91
N ASN A 239 -3.82 -19.10 2.61
CA ASN A 239 -3.85 -20.18 3.60
C ASN A 239 -2.77 -20.04 4.67
N TYR A 240 -1.57 -19.55 4.31
CA TYR A 240 -0.51 -19.26 5.28
C TYR A 240 -1.03 -18.30 6.33
N ILE A 241 -1.62 -17.18 5.86
CA ILE A 241 -2.17 -16.16 6.74
C ILE A 241 -3.23 -16.79 7.64
N ALA A 242 -4.22 -17.47 7.06
CA ALA A 242 -5.29 -18.16 7.78
C ALA A 242 -4.78 -19.20 8.80
N ARG A 243 -3.66 -19.90 8.54
CA ARG A 243 -3.08 -20.89 9.46
C ARG A 243 -2.38 -20.25 10.65
N CYS A 244 -1.64 -19.15 10.45
CA CYS A 244 -0.92 -18.46 11.53
C CYS A 244 -1.83 -18.12 12.73
N LEU A 245 -3.13 -17.99 12.49
CA LEU A 245 -4.15 -17.66 13.48
C LEU A 245 -4.62 -18.88 14.29
N LYS A 246 -4.48 -20.09 13.75
CA LYS A 246 -4.91 -21.35 14.38
C LYS A 246 -3.92 -21.89 15.41
N GLN A 247 -2.70 -21.34 15.48
CA GLN A 247 -1.76 -21.71 16.52
C GLN A 247 -2.31 -21.24 17.86
N LYS A 248 -2.94 -22.19 18.59
CA LYS A 248 -3.67 -21.93 19.83
C LYS A 248 -2.82 -21.03 20.73
N PRO A 249 -3.32 -19.86 21.14
CA PRO A 249 -2.61 -19.06 22.12
C PRO A 249 -2.30 -19.95 23.33
N SER A 250 -1.04 -19.90 23.79
CA SER A 250 -0.60 -20.70 24.92
C SER A 250 -1.58 -20.55 26.09
N ILE A 251 -1.69 -21.56 26.95
CA ILE A 251 -2.60 -21.52 28.12
C ILE A 251 -2.40 -20.22 28.93
N ARG A 252 -1.16 -19.72 29.00
CA ARG A 252 -0.82 -18.44 29.63
C ARG A 252 -1.43 -17.22 28.92
N HIS A 253 -1.44 -17.20 27.59
CA HIS A 253 -2.07 -16.12 26.81
C HIS A 253 -3.59 -16.12 26.98
N ARG A 254 -4.22 -17.30 27.00
CA ARG A 254 -5.65 -17.45 27.28
C ARG A 254 -6.01 -17.00 28.70
N LEU A 255 -5.22 -17.38 29.70
CA LEU A 255 -5.43 -16.94 31.09
C LEU A 255 -5.28 -15.42 31.24
N ARG A 256 -4.32 -14.82 30.53
CA ARG A 256 -4.08 -13.36 30.55
C ARG A 256 -5.24 -12.60 29.91
N GLN A 257 -5.76 -13.08 28.78
CA GLN A 257 -6.96 -12.52 28.14
C GLN A 257 -8.21 -12.64 29.03
N PHE A 258 -8.38 -13.79 29.70
CA PHE A 258 -9.50 -14.01 30.62
C PHE A 258 -9.49 -13.03 31.81
N LEU A 259 -8.30 -12.78 32.39
CA LEU A 259 -8.15 -11.88 33.54
C LEU A 259 -8.20 -10.38 33.20
N HIS A 260 -8.07 -9.99 31.93
CA HIS A 260 -8.13 -8.58 31.48
C HIS A 260 -9.40 -8.26 30.65
N SER A 261 -10.42 -9.13 30.70
CA SER A 261 -11.50 -9.22 29.69
C SER A 261 -12.52 -8.08 29.56
N ASN A 262 -12.33 -6.93 30.23
CA ASN A 262 -13.24 -5.79 30.08
C ASN A 262 -12.76 -4.72 29.07
N LYS A 263 -11.55 -4.85 28.51
CA LYS A 263 -11.05 -3.91 27.49
C LYS A 263 -10.91 -4.63 26.16
N THR A 264 -11.61 -4.15 25.13
CA THR A 264 -11.44 -4.61 23.76
C THR A 264 -10.04 -4.26 23.29
N ASP A 265 -9.14 -5.25 23.21
CA ASP A 265 -7.79 -5.05 22.71
C ASP A 265 -7.83 -4.68 21.22
N THR A 266 -7.79 -3.40 20.89
CA THR A 266 -7.73 -2.97 19.49
C THR A 266 -6.27 -2.99 19.05
N ILE A 267 -5.96 -3.73 17.99
CA ILE A 267 -4.66 -3.66 17.34
C ILE A 267 -4.71 -2.48 16.36
N ILE A 268 -3.74 -1.58 16.46
CA ILE A 268 -3.56 -0.48 15.52
C ILE A 268 -2.38 -0.81 14.62
N LEU A 269 -2.61 -0.75 13.32
CA LEU A 269 -1.61 -0.92 12.28
C LEU A 269 -1.53 0.35 11.43
N TYR A 270 -0.38 0.57 10.81
CA TYR A 270 -0.08 1.75 10.01
C TYR A 270 0.39 1.32 8.63
N ARG A 271 0.00 2.11 7.62
CA ARG A 271 0.49 1.95 6.25
C ARG A 271 0.58 3.33 5.59
N GLY A 272 1.80 3.72 5.22
CA GLY A 272 2.02 4.83 4.31
C GLY A 272 1.76 4.41 2.88
N ASP A 273 1.15 5.27 2.08
CA ASP A 273 0.85 4.99 0.67
C ASP A 273 0.75 6.30 -0.14
N ARG A 274 0.40 6.14 -1.42
CA ARG A 274 -0.08 7.18 -2.31
C ARG A 274 -1.56 6.97 -2.64
N ALA A 275 -2.38 8.01 -2.47
CA ALA A 275 -3.80 8.02 -2.79
C ALA A 275 -4.15 9.22 -3.68
N SER A 276 -4.93 8.97 -4.74
CA SER A 276 -5.41 10.05 -5.60
C SER A 276 -6.31 11.02 -4.83
N GLU A 277 -6.39 12.28 -5.27
CA GLU A 277 -7.29 13.27 -4.69
C GLU A 277 -8.76 12.79 -4.72
N ASN A 278 -9.15 12.07 -5.77
CA ASN A 278 -10.47 11.46 -5.89
C ASN A 278 -10.70 10.42 -4.77
N THR A 279 -9.72 9.55 -4.53
CA THR A 279 -9.80 8.55 -3.45
C THR A 279 -9.92 9.21 -2.07
N ILE A 280 -9.12 10.26 -1.80
CA ILE A 280 -9.22 11.02 -0.55
C ILE A 280 -10.58 11.71 -0.43
N HIS A 281 -11.12 12.24 -1.54
CA HIS A 281 -12.45 12.83 -1.57
C HIS A 281 -13.53 11.80 -1.23
N GLU A 282 -13.50 10.62 -1.85
CA GLU A 282 -14.43 9.52 -1.56
C GLU A 282 -14.37 9.09 -0.09
N TYR A 283 -13.17 8.93 0.47
CA TYR A 283 -13.01 8.62 1.90
C TYR A 283 -13.57 9.70 2.81
N ARG A 284 -13.41 10.98 2.46
CA ARG A 284 -14.00 12.09 3.23
C ARG A 284 -15.53 12.05 3.21
N GLN A 285 -16.13 11.77 2.06
CA GLN A 285 -17.59 11.67 1.92
C GLN A 285 -18.14 10.46 2.69
N ALA A 286 -17.39 9.37 2.76
CA ALA A 286 -17.78 8.17 3.49
C ALA A 286 -17.44 8.23 5.00
N ALA A 287 -16.66 9.21 5.44
CA ALA A 287 -16.15 9.27 6.81
C ALA A 287 -17.29 9.37 7.84
N GLY A 288 -17.40 8.36 8.70
CA GLY A 288 -18.43 8.29 9.73
C GLY A 288 -19.76 7.66 9.26
N ASP A 289 -19.94 7.43 7.96
CA ASP A 289 -21.09 6.72 7.42
C ASP A 289 -20.93 5.21 7.65
N LYS A 290 -21.79 4.65 8.51
CA LYS A 290 -21.76 3.21 8.85
C LYS A 290 -22.32 2.32 7.74
N SER A 291 -22.94 2.88 6.71
CA SER A 291 -23.48 2.13 5.57
C SER A 291 -22.51 2.00 4.40
N GLN A 292 -21.42 2.77 4.40
CA GLN A 292 -20.43 2.77 3.33
C GLN A 292 -19.24 1.91 3.67
N TYR A 293 -18.91 1.02 2.74
CA TYR A 293 -17.80 0.08 2.87
C TYR A 293 -16.91 0.16 1.65
N PHE A 294 -15.64 -0.10 1.88
CA PHE A 294 -14.60 -0.20 0.88
C PHE A 294 -13.95 -1.57 0.95
N LYS A 295 -13.38 -2.01 -0.17
CA LYS A 295 -12.63 -3.26 -0.25
C LYS A 295 -11.25 -2.98 -0.83
N TRP A 296 -10.22 -3.50 -0.16
CA TRP A 296 -8.90 -3.62 -0.77
C TRP A 296 -8.75 -5.00 -1.38
N LEU A 297 -8.59 -5.06 -2.70
CA LEU A 297 -8.40 -6.32 -3.42
C LEU A 297 -7.03 -6.98 -3.20
N PRO A 298 -5.88 -6.26 -3.17
CA PRO A 298 -4.58 -6.90 -2.97
C PRO A 298 -4.32 -7.29 -1.51
N PHE A 299 -3.23 -8.02 -1.27
CA PHE A 299 -2.71 -8.20 0.09
C PHE A 299 -2.19 -6.86 0.62
N ILE A 300 -2.34 -6.61 1.93
CA ILE A 300 -2.01 -5.31 2.53
C ILE A 300 -0.87 -5.46 3.52
N SER A 301 0.32 -5.00 3.14
CA SER A 301 1.46 -4.94 4.04
C SER A 301 1.30 -3.75 5.00
N THR A 302 1.40 -3.98 6.30
CA THR A 302 1.24 -2.93 7.33
C THR A 302 2.29 -3.10 8.41
N SER A 303 2.51 -2.08 9.23
CA SER A 303 3.41 -2.15 10.39
C SER A 303 2.69 -1.74 11.67
N ARG A 304 3.11 -2.29 12.82
CA ARG A 304 2.72 -1.74 14.12
C ARG A 304 3.47 -0.46 14.48
N LYS A 305 4.62 -0.22 13.85
CA LYS A 305 5.46 0.95 14.07
C LYS A 305 5.06 2.05 13.09
N LYS A 306 4.53 3.15 13.61
CA LYS A 306 4.11 4.28 12.77
C LYS A 306 5.31 4.84 12.00
N GLU A 307 6.46 4.92 12.63
CA GLU A 307 7.73 5.39 12.07
C GLU A 307 8.23 4.53 10.91
N GLU A 308 7.93 3.23 10.90
CA GLU A 308 8.25 2.36 9.76
C GLU A 308 7.30 2.64 8.61
N ALA A 309 5.99 2.75 8.89
CA ALA A 309 4.99 3.09 7.88
C ALA A 309 5.20 4.50 7.26
N ASP A 310 5.68 5.46 8.05
CA ASP A 310 5.91 6.86 7.63
C ASP A 310 6.94 6.95 6.49
N LYS A 311 7.90 6.02 6.45
CA LYS A 311 8.91 5.93 5.38
C LYS A 311 8.31 5.70 3.99
N PHE A 312 7.06 5.23 3.94
CA PHE A 312 6.34 4.89 2.70
C PHE A 312 5.16 5.84 2.41
N ALA A 313 4.86 6.77 3.31
CA ALA A 313 3.76 7.71 3.16
C ALA A 313 4.14 8.82 2.18
N GLN A 314 3.45 8.88 1.04
CA GLN A 314 3.66 9.95 0.06
C GLN A 314 2.67 11.09 0.29
N ASP A 315 1.38 10.78 0.31
CA ASP A 315 0.30 11.74 0.55
C ASP A 315 -0.72 11.24 1.58
N VAL A 316 -0.67 9.95 1.96
CA VAL A 316 -1.61 9.33 2.89
C VAL A 316 -0.93 8.38 3.88
N MET A 317 -1.43 8.39 5.11
CA MET A 317 -1.17 7.43 6.17
C MET A 317 -2.50 6.80 6.58
N TYR A 318 -2.62 5.50 6.36
CA TYR A 318 -3.74 4.70 6.86
C TYR A 318 -3.48 4.30 8.32
N ILE A 319 -4.43 4.59 9.19
CA ILE A 319 -4.43 4.20 10.61
C ILE A 319 -5.52 3.15 10.79
N ILE A 320 -5.12 1.88 10.84
CA ILE A 320 -6.00 0.73 10.68
C ILE A 320 -6.29 0.11 12.05
N ALA A 321 -7.53 0.18 12.49
CA ALA A 321 -7.99 -0.41 13.73
C ALA A 321 -8.63 -1.79 13.48
N ILE A 322 -8.13 -2.81 14.18
CA ILE A 322 -8.63 -4.18 14.16
C ILE A 322 -9.07 -4.56 15.58
N GLU A 323 -10.37 -4.81 15.78
CA GLU A 323 -10.93 -5.14 17.09
C GLU A 323 -10.68 -6.62 17.45
N SER A 324 -10.01 -6.87 18.58
CA SER A 324 -9.70 -8.22 19.11
C SER A 324 -10.92 -9.12 19.28
N GLN A 325 -12.10 -8.60 19.61
CA GLN A 325 -13.26 -9.48 19.83
C GLN A 325 -13.80 -10.08 18.53
N LEU A 326 -13.38 -9.56 17.37
CA LEU A 326 -13.62 -10.16 16.05
C LEU A 326 -12.53 -11.18 15.66
N SER A 327 -11.52 -11.41 16.51
CA SER A 327 -10.31 -12.20 16.19
C SER A 327 -10.48 -13.72 16.14
N ASN A 328 -11.71 -14.24 16.26
CA ASN A 328 -11.97 -15.59 15.76
C ASN A 328 -11.95 -15.65 14.22
N GLU A 329 -11.89 -14.50 13.53
CA GLU A 329 -11.81 -14.39 12.07
C GLU A 329 -10.57 -13.61 11.62
N ASP A 330 -9.43 -14.26 11.77
CA ASP A 330 -8.58 -14.70 10.67
C ASP A 330 -8.30 -13.75 9.48
N ARG A 331 -7.61 -12.62 9.69
CA ARG A 331 -7.37 -11.64 8.59
C ARG A 331 -5.94 -11.18 8.39
N PHE A 332 -5.03 -11.57 9.26
CA PHE A 332 -3.66 -11.09 9.18
C PHE A 332 -2.65 -12.09 9.73
N ALA A 333 -1.42 -12.00 9.26
CA ALA A 333 -0.29 -12.73 9.81
C ALA A 333 0.82 -11.77 10.21
N PHE A 334 1.47 -12.07 11.33
CA PHE A 334 2.69 -11.40 11.74
C PHE A 334 3.86 -12.02 10.96
N MET A 335 4.49 -11.24 10.08
CA MET A 335 5.44 -11.75 9.09
C MET A 335 6.90 -11.71 9.56
N ALA A 336 7.22 -10.96 10.61
CA ALA A 336 8.61 -10.81 11.07
C ALA A 336 9.36 -12.13 11.32
N PRO A 337 8.75 -13.24 11.78
CA PRO A 337 9.46 -14.52 11.96
C PRO A 337 9.98 -15.16 10.67
N ILE A 338 9.44 -14.76 9.50
CA ILE A 338 9.80 -15.33 8.20
C ILE A 338 10.30 -14.29 7.20
N SER A 339 10.08 -13.00 7.47
CA SER A 339 10.52 -11.90 6.62
C SER A 339 12.03 -11.69 6.72
N GLU A 340 12.65 -11.29 5.61
CA GLU A 340 14.04 -10.79 5.61
C GLU A 340 14.15 -9.43 6.33
N TYR A 341 13.01 -8.74 6.50
CA TYR A 341 12.90 -7.42 7.11
C TYR A 341 12.24 -7.48 8.49
N ILE A 342 12.89 -8.20 9.42
CA ILE A 342 12.40 -8.44 10.79
C ILE A 342 12.04 -7.14 11.52
N ASN A 343 12.75 -6.05 11.22
CA ASN A 343 12.60 -4.77 11.90
C ASN A 343 11.29 -4.02 11.57
N GLU A 344 10.65 -4.34 10.43
CA GLU A 344 9.43 -3.67 9.98
C GLU A 344 8.22 -3.95 10.86
N ASP A 345 8.28 -4.97 11.73
CA ASP A 345 7.15 -5.40 12.57
C ASP A 345 5.88 -5.58 11.71
N GLU A 346 6.06 -6.29 10.58
CA GLU A 346 5.08 -6.36 9.52
C GLU A 346 3.89 -7.25 9.87
N TYR A 347 2.69 -6.74 9.61
CA TYR A 347 1.44 -7.48 9.59
C TYR A 347 0.90 -7.48 8.16
N LEU A 348 0.77 -8.66 7.57
CA LEU A 348 0.20 -8.84 6.24
C LEU A 348 -1.29 -9.15 6.37
N LEU A 349 -2.15 -8.30 5.80
CA LEU A 349 -3.59 -8.52 5.78
C LEU A 349 -4.03 -9.28 4.53
N LEU A 350 -5.10 -10.07 4.67
CA LEU A 350 -5.72 -10.83 3.58
C LEU A 350 -6.21 -9.93 2.44
N PRO A 351 -6.26 -10.47 1.20
CA PRO A 351 -6.83 -9.79 0.06
C PRO A 351 -8.36 -9.79 0.13
N GLY A 352 -8.97 -8.78 -0.47
CA GLY A 352 -10.40 -8.57 -0.44
C GLY A 352 -10.93 -8.07 0.91
N LEU A 353 -10.08 -7.46 1.73
CA LEU A 353 -10.44 -7.03 3.06
C LEU A 353 -11.37 -5.82 3.03
N GLN A 354 -12.47 -5.91 3.77
CA GLN A 354 -13.49 -4.86 3.87
C GLN A 354 -13.25 -3.93 5.05
N PHE A 355 -13.52 -2.65 4.83
CA PHE A 355 -13.29 -1.64 5.85
C PHE A 355 -14.25 -0.45 5.75
N GLN A 356 -14.33 0.30 6.86
CA GLN A 356 -15.04 1.57 6.96
C GLN A 356 -14.07 2.70 7.26
N VAL A 357 -14.29 3.85 6.62
CA VAL A 357 -13.58 5.08 6.96
C VAL A 357 -14.27 5.73 8.15
N LYS A 358 -13.54 5.87 9.26
CA LYS A 358 -14.04 6.52 10.47
C LYS A 358 -13.81 8.01 10.46
N LYS A 359 -12.66 8.44 9.95
CA LYS A 359 -12.25 9.84 9.93
C LYS A 359 -11.19 10.05 8.87
N VAL A 360 -11.20 11.22 8.24
CA VAL A 360 -10.09 11.70 7.41
C VAL A 360 -9.63 13.04 7.95
N GLU A 361 -8.36 13.16 8.28
CA GLU A 361 -7.73 14.39 8.75
C GLU A 361 -6.60 14.80 7.80
N PHE A 362 -6.30 16.10 7.73
CA PHE A 362 -5.11 16.57 7.03
C PHE A 362 -4.11 17.12 8.04
N ASN A 363 -2.90 16.56 8.05
CA ASN A 363 -1.81 17.03 8.87
C ASN A 363 -1.03 18.11 8.11
N ASN A 364 -1.31 19.38 8.40
CA ASN A 364 -0.64 20.53 7.76
C ASN A 364 0.89 20.53 7.93
N THR A 365 1.40 19.95 9.02
CA THR A 365 2.85 19.94 9.31
C THR A 365 3.57 18.95 8.40
N GLN A 366 2.96 17.79 8.17
CA GLN A 366 3.55 16.73 7.34
C GLN A 366 3.08 16.77 5.89
N GLY A 367 2.01 17.49 5.57
CA GLY A 367 1.39 17.48 4.24
C GLY A 367 0.71 16.15 3.91
N LEU A 368 0.30 15.37 4.92
CA LEU A 368 -0.26 14.02 4.77
C LEU A 368 -1.74 13.98 5.18
N TYR A 369 -2.52 13.16 4.48
CA TYR A 369 -3.84 12.75 4.93
C TYR A 369 -3.74 11.58 5.89
N TYR A 370 -4.44 11.66 7.02
CA TYR A 370 -4.61 10.55 7.94
C TYR A 370 -5.99 9.96 7.75
N VAL A 371 -6.06 8.74 7.24
CA VAL A 371 -7.31 8.02 7.00
C VAL A 371 -7.46 6.96 8.09
N HIS A 372 -8.36 7.21 9.03
CA HIS A 372 -8.65 6.29 10.11
C HIS A 372 -9.65 5.24 9.63
N ILE A 373 -9.23 3.99 9.67
CA ILE A 373 -9.95 2.86 9.11
C ILE A 373 -10.33 1.90 10.23
N LYS A 374 -11.54 1.35 10.17
CA LYS A 374 -11.95 0.18 10.96
C LYS A 374 -12.14 -1.00 10.03
N ILE A 375 -11.43 -2.10 10.29
CA ILE A 375 -11.68 -3.35 9.58
C ILE A 375 -13.01 -3.94 10.04
N ILE A 376 -13.80 -4.40 9.07
CA ILE A 376 -15.10 -5.02 9.32
C ILE A 376 -14.93 -6.52 9.24
N SER A 377 -15.53 -7.24 10.19
CA SER A 377 -15.64 -8.69 10.14
C SER A 377 -16.60 -9.09 9.02
N SER A 378 -16.07 -9.81 8.04
CA SER A 378 -16.80 -10.58 7.02
C SER A 378 -16.71 -12.07 7.36
N TYR A 379 -17.83 -12.77 7.53
CA TYR A 379 -17.79 -14.20 7.84
C TYR A 379 -16.94 -14.98 6.82
N ILE A 380 -15.78 -15.50 7.24
CA ILE A 380 -14.95 -16.35 6.38
C ILE A 380 -15.41 -17.79 6.61
N SER A 381 -16.28 -18.32 5.75
CA SER A 381 -16.50 -19.77 5.70
C SER A 381 -15.21 -20.43 5.23
N LYS A 382 -14.75 -21.45 5.97
CA LYS A 382 -13.53 -22.22 5.65
C LYS A 382 -13.54 -22.63 4.17
N LEU A 383 -12.50 -22.24 3.42
CA LEU A 383 -12.14 -22.93 2.19
C LEU A 383 -11.59 -24.30 2.64
N HIS A 384 -12.38 -25.34 2.45
CA HIS A 384 -12.05 -26.71 2.86
C HIS A 384 -11.26 -27.44 1.78
#